data_AF-A0A497A3Y9-F1
#
_entry.id   AF-A0A497A3Y9-F1
#
_cell.length_a   1.000
_cell.length_b   1.000
_cell.length_c   1.000
_cell.angle_alpha   90.00
_cell.angle_beta   90.00
_cell.angle_gamma   90.00
#
_symmetry.space_group_name_H-M   'P 1'
#
loop_
_entity.id
_entity.type
_entity.pdbx_description
1 polymer ?
#
loop_
_entity_poly.entity_id
_entity_poly.type
_entity_poly.pdbx_seq_one_letter_code
_entity_poly.pdbx_strand_id
1 'polypeptide(L)'
;AYEQAMDLSLPDRLLWYYYGPLEVYNVLGEYRRTIELTTAIIRRTNGIEEMYYLRGIAYQGLGELERAEADYQTALAHNPNYVAAQEALRALSE
;
A
#
# COMPACT_ATOMS: atom_id res chain seq x y z
N ALA A 1 -11.67 -15.05 -4.90
CA ALA A 1 -11.36 -14.44 -6.20
C ALA A 1 -9.98 -13.77 -6.20
N TYR A 2 -9.78 -12.71 -5.42
CA TYR A 2 -8.50 -11.98 -5.34
C TYR A 2 -7.37 -12.76 -4.63
N GLU A 3 -7.62 -13.26 -3.43
CA GLU A 3 -6.60 -13.99 -2.66
C GLU A 3 -6.21 -15.30 -3.36
N GLN A 4 -7.19 -15.99 -3.95
CA GLN A 4 -6.95 -17.13 -4.82
C GLN A 4 -6.05 -16.78 -6.01
N ALA A 5 -6.15 -15.57 -6.57
CA ALA A 5 -5.27 -15.11 -7.64
C ALA A 5 -3.83 -14.87 -7.16
N MET A 6 -3.62 -14.50 -5.89
CA MET A 6 -2.28 -14.41 -5.28
C MET A 6 -1.64 -15.78 -5.05
N ASP A 7 -2.45 -16.75 -4.59
CA ASP A 7 -2.02 -18.13 -4.38
C ASP A 7 -1.59 -18.81 -5.69
N LEU A 8 -2.26 -18.47 -6.80
CA LEU A 8 -1.98 -19.01 -8.13
C LEU A 8 -0.70 -18.46 -8.79
N SER A 9 0.06 -17.59 -8.10
CA SER A 9 1.33 -17.02 -8.60
C SER A 9 1.20 -16.43 -10.00
N LEU A 10 0.12 -15.68 -10.22
CA LEU A 10 -0.12 -15.00 -11.48
C LEU A 10 1.02 -14.01 -11.80
N PRO A 11 1.27 -13.71 -13.09
CA PRO A 11 2.38 -12.85 -13.49
C PRO A 11 2.28 -11.48 -12.83
N ASP A 12 3.42 -10.94 -12.39
CA ASP A 12 3.54 -9.62 -11.74
C ASP A 12 2.94 -8.48 -12.57
N ARG A 13 2.81 -8.66 -13.89
CA ARG A 13 2.06 -7.71 -14.73
C ARG A 13 0.60 -7.56 -14.31
N LEU A 14 0.02 -8.40 -13.48
CA LEU A 14 -1.35 -8.22 -13.01
C LEU A 14 -1.44 -7.31 -11.77
N LEU A 15 -0.37 -6.56 -11.48
CA LEU A 15 -0.29 -5.68 -10.31
C LEU A 15 -1.48 -4.73 -10.16
N TRP A 16 -2.00 -4.23 -11.28
CA TRP A 16 -3.19 -3.37 -11.35
C TRP A 16 -4.48 -3.99 -10.79
N TYR A 17 -4.59 -5.33 -10.74
CA TYR A 17 -5.72 -5.99 -10.10
C TYR A 17 -5.60 -6.04 -8.56
N TYR A 18 -4.41 -5.80 -7.99
CA TYR A 18 -4.23 -5.75 -6.53
C TYR A 18 -4.64 -4.42 -5.91
N TYR A 19 -4.66 -3.34 -6.68
CA TYR A 19 -4.94 -2.00 -6.17
C TYR A 19 -6.36 -1.85 -5.60
N GLY A 20 -7.39 -2.13 -6.40
CA GLY A 20 -8.79 -1.90 -6.02
C GLY A 20 -9.23 -2.60 -4.73
N PRO A 21 -8.97 -3.91 -4.54
CA PRO A 21 -9.32 -4.60 -3.30
C PRO A 21 -8.65 -4.01 -2.04
N LEU A 22 -7.40 -3.56 -2.16
CA LEU A 22 -6.65 -2.99 -1.04
C LEU A 22 -7.18 -1.63 -0.60
N GLU A 23 -7.58 -0.77 -1.55
CA GLU A 23 -8.30 0.47 -1.23
C GLU A 23 -9.59 0.19 -0.46
N VAL A 24 -10.37 -0.79 -0.91
CA VAL A 24 -11.61 -1.18 -0.24
C VAL A 24 -11.35 -1.66 1.18
N TYR A 25 -10.32 -2.48 1.40
CA TYR A 25 -9.95 -2.91 2.76
C TYR A 25 -9.54 -1.74 3.66
N ASN A 26 -8.80 -0.76 3.14
CA ASN A 26 -8.49 0.45 3.90
C ASN A 26 -9.75 1.27 4.26
N VAL A 27 -10.68 1.44 3.33
CA VAL A 27 -11.95 2.14 3.59
C VAL A 27 -12.81 1.40 4.63
N LEU A 28 -12.78 0.06 4.61
CA LEU A 28 -13.49 -0.78 5.57
C LEU A 28 -12.81 -0.87 6.95
N GLY A 29 -11.61 -0.27 7.12
CA GLY A 29 -10.85 -0.34 8.35
C GLY A 29 -10.10 -1.68 8.56
N GLU A 30 -10.02 -2.51 7.52
CA GLU A 30 -9.34 -3.82 7.53
C GLU A 30 -7.82 -3.65 7.36
N TYR A 31 -7.23 -2.74 8.15
CA TYR A 31 -5.85 -2.27 7.98
C TYR A 31 -4.81 -3.39 8.10
N ARG A 32 -4.99 -4.31 9.05
CA ARG A 32 -4.08 -5.46 9.21
C ARG A 32 -4.03 -6.33 7.95
N ARG A 33 -5.18 -6.54 7.32
CA ARG A 33 -5.28 -7.31 6.07
C ARG A 33 -4.58 -6.57 4.92
N THR A 34 -4.77 -5.26 4.81
CA THR A 34 -4.05 -4.45 3.82
C THR A 34 -2.54 -4.58 4.01
N ILE A 35 -2.04 -4.50 5.25
CA ILE A 35 -0.61 -4.61 5.57
C ILE A 35 -0.05 -5.97 5.17
N GLU A 36 -0.74 -7.06 5.48
CA GLU A 36 -0.31 -8.42 5.14
C GLU A 36 -0.19 -8.60 3.63
N LEU A 37 -1.23 -8.20 2.89
CA LEU A 37 -1.31 -8.34 1.44
C LEU A 37 -0.27 -7.47 0.73
N THR A 38 -0.19 -6.18 1.06
CA THR A 38 0.81 -5.26 0.49
C THR A 38 2.23 -5.74 0.78
N THR A 39 2.52 -6.24 1.99
CA THR A 39 3.84 -6.77 2.33
C THR A 39 4.18 -8.04 1.55
N ALA A 40 3.20 -8.91 1.29
CA ALA A 40 3.40 -10.07 0.42
C ALA A 40 3.71 -9.64 -1.04
N ILE A 41 2.99 -8.65 -1.56
CA ILE A 41 3.19 -8.12 -2.92
C ILE A 41 4.56 -7.45 -3.04
N ILE A 42 4.91 -6.55 -2.12
CA ILE A 42 6.19 -5.83 -2.10
C ILE A 42 7.37 -6.81 -2.12
N ARG A 43 7.31 -7.89 -1.31
CA ARG A 43 8.37 -8.90 -1.28
C ARG A 43 8.51 -9.69 -2.58
N ARG A 44 7.43 -9.84 -3.35
CA ARG A 44 7.43 -10.59 -4.61
C ARG A 44 7.87 -9.73 -5.79
N THR A 45 7.38 -8.50 -5.89
CA THR A 45 7.51 -7.67 -7.09
C THR A 45 8.48 -6.50 -6.95
N ASN A 46 9.16 -6.40 -5.80
CA ASN A 46 9.93 -5.22 -5.37
C ASN A 46 9.06 -3.96 -5.10
N GLY A 47 7.73 -4.10 -5.15
CA GLY A 47 6.77 -3.03 -4.87
C GLY A 47 6.71 -1.95 -5.96
N ILE A 48 5.58 -1.24 -5.97
CA ILE A 48 5.36 0.02 -6.71
C ILE A 48 4.85 1.06 -5.71
N GLU A 49 4.89 2.33 -6.07
CA GLU A 49 4.51 3.44 -5.19
C GLU A 49 3.14 3.24 -4.52
N GLU A 50 2.17 2.68 -5.24
CA GLU A 50 0.82 2.44 -4.74
C GLU A 50 0.79 1.41 -3.60
N MET A 51 1.65 0.38 -3.64
CA MET A 51 1.67 -0.64 -2.60
C MET A 51 2.21 -0.08 -1.28
N TYR A 52 3.22 0.79 -1.35
CA TYR A 52 3.73 1.48 -0.17
C TYR A 52 2.72 2.50 0.34
N TYR A 53 2.11 3.28 -0.54
CA TYR A 53 1.06 4.23 -0.16
C TYR A 53 -0.13 3.56 0.54
N LEU A 54 -0.68 2.49 -0.03
CA LEU A 54 -1.81 1.77 0.55
C LEU A 54 -1.46 1.14 1.90
N ARG A 55 -0.21 0.66 2.07
CA ARG A 55 0.27 0.16 3.35
C ARG A 55 0.45 1.29 4.37
N GLY A 56 0.92 2.46 3.93
CA GLY A 56 1.01 3.67 4.72
C GLY A 56 -0.35 4.12 5.26
N ILE A 57 -1.40 4.13 4.42
CA ILE A 57 -2.78 4.41 4.86
C ILE A 57 -3.20 3.45 5.96
N ALA A 58 -2.89 2.16 5.80
CA ALA A 58 -3.24 1.15 6.79
C ALA A 58 -2.52 1.36 8.13
N TYR A 59 -1.22 1.67 8.12
CA TYR A 59 -0.49 2.02 9.35
C TYR A 59 -1.04 3.27 10.00
N GLN A 60 -1.38 4.30 9.22
CA GLN A 60 -1.99 5.53 9.73
C GLN A 60 -3.34 5.25 10.39
N GLY A 61 -4.18 4.40 9.78
CA GLY A 61 -5.45 3.96 10.37
C GLY A 61 -5.31 3.18 11.68
N LEU A 62 -4.16 2.54 11.90
CA LEU A 62 -3.81 1.87 13.16
C LEU A 62 -3.11 2.80 14.17
N GLY A 63 -2.83 4.05 13.81
CA GLY A 63 -2.08 5.00 14.64
C GLY A 63 -0.57 4.76 14.65
N GLU A 64 -0.05 3.90 13.78
CA GLU A 64 1.39 3.61 13.65
C GLU A 64 2.05 4.64 12.71
N LEU A 65 2.05 5.90 13.14
CA LEU A 65 2.36 7.06 12.28
C LEU A 65 3.79 7.05 11.72
N GLU A 66 4.78 6.61 12.50
CA GLU A 66 6.17 6.54 12.02
C GLU A 66 6.33 5.54 10.88
N ARG A 67 5.57 4.45 10.91
CA ARG A 67 5.56 3.43 9.85
C ARG A 67 4.80 3.92 8.63
N ALA A 68 3.71 4.66 8.84
CA ALA A 68 2.99 5.31 7.76
C ALA A 68 3.87 6.31 7.01
N GLU A 69 4.57 7.17 7.74
CA GLU A 69 5.51 8.14 7.18
C GLU A 69 6.60 7.46 6.34
N ALA A 70 7.24 6.42 6.89
CA ALA A 70 8.28 5.67 6.18
C ALA A 70 7.76 5.05 4.87
N ASP A 71 6.54 4.53 4.87
CA ASP A 71 5.92 3.95 3.68
C ASP A 71 5.57 5.03 2.64
N TYR A 72 5.05 6.19 3.05
CA TYR A 72 4.80 7.29 2.12
C TYR A 72 6.09 7.87 1.53
N GLN A 73 7.15 7.99 2.32
CA GLN A 73 8.47 8.38 1.82
C GLN A 73 9.00 7.36 0.80
N THR A 74 8.81 6.06 1.07
CA THR A 74 9.18 5.01 0.12
C THR A 74 8.36 5.10 -1.17
N ALA A 75 7.06 5.38 -1.08
CA ALA A 75 6.22 5.61 -2.26
C ALA A 75 6.78 6.75 -3.14
N LEU A 76 7.21 7.86 -2.53
CA LEU A 76 7.83 8.98 -3.25
C LEU A 76 9.24 8.67 -3.77
N ALA A 77 9.98 7.77 -3.13
CA ALA A 77 11.25 7.29 -3.66
C ALA A 77 11.07 6.47 -4.96
N HIS A 78 9.96 5.74 -5.09
CA HIS A 78 9.59 5.03 -6.31
C HIS A 78 9.04 5.98 -7.39
N ASN A 79 8.14 6.88 -6.99
CA ASN A 79 7.54 7.87 -7.87
C ASN A 79 7.47 9.25 -7.18
N PRO A 80 8.44 10.14 -7.44
CA PRO A 80 8.50 11.46 -6.80
C PRO A 80 7.27 12.34 -7.08
N ASN A 81 6.53 12.07 -8.15
CA ASN A 81 5.35 12.82 -8.56
C ASN A 81 4.03 12.20 -8.05
N TYR A 82 4.09 11.20 -7.16
CA TYR A 82 2.91 10.56 -6.63
C TYR A 82 2.20 11.46 -5.60
N VAL A 83 1.32 12.34 -6.11
CA VAL A 83 0.65 13.41 -5.35
C VAL A 83 -0.01 12.90 -4.08
N ALA A 84 -0.66 11.73 -4.13
CA ALA A 84 -1.35 11.16 -2.98
C ALA A 84 -0.42 10.89 -1.78
N ALA A 85 0.81 10.42 -2.00
CA ALA A 85 1.79 10.25 -0.92
C ALA A 85 2.36 11.58 -0.43
N GLN A 86 2.49 12.60 -1.29
CA GLN A 86 2.92 13.94 -0.87
C GLN A 86 1.89 14.58 0.07
N GLU A 87 0.60 14.48 -0.28
CA GLU A 87 -0.50 14.97 0.54
C GLU A 87 -0.59 14.23 1.87
N ALA A 88 -0.45 12.90 1.85
CA ALA A 88 -0.49 12.10 3.07
C ALA A 88 0.67 12.42 4.04
N LEU A 89 1.89 12.62 3.53
CA LEU A 89 3.02 13.07 4.36
C LEU A 89 2.80 14.45 4.96
N ARG A 90 2.28 15.38 4.16
CA ARG A 90 1.97 16.73 4.64
C ARG A 90 0.96 16.68 5.79
N ALA A 91 -0.11 15.89 5.62
CA ALA A 91 -1.16 15.73 6.63
C ALA A 91 -0.67 15.04 7.91
N LEU A 92 0.39 14.23 7.86
CA LEU A 92 1.02 13.63 9.05
C LEU A 92 1.90 14.62 9.83
N SER A 93 2.41 15.64 9.15
CA SER A 93 3.34 16.63 9.73
C SER A 93 2.66 17.87 10.34
N GLU A 94 1.34 17.98 10.17
CA GLU A 94 0.49 19.06 10.71
C GLU A 94 -0.14 18.66 12.06
#